data_AF-A0A7C2XUL9-F1
#
_entry.id   AF-A0A7C2XUL9-F1
#
_cell.length_a   1.000
_cell.length_b   1.000
_cell.length_c   1.000
_cell.angle_alpha   90.00
_cell.angle_beta   90.00
_cell.angle_gamma   90.00
#
_symmetry.space_group_name_H-M   'P 1'
#
loop_
_entity.id
_entity.type
_entity.pdbx_description
1 polymer ?
#
loop_
_entity_poly.entity_id
_entity_poly.type
_entity_poly.pdbx_seq_one_letter_code
_entity_poly.pdbx_strand_id
1 'polypeptide(L)'
;MKPAAKRGSRWLERYMPFVARSPEMQVEWLLQALQRRVLASHEITPYVRLLLENEAPEVVGRVRVALGELPSWAVERLVEAADIYDTPKLFALLPGCSAEQMVLALGKEVPPYERNPRLVRDRLFYAVYSRDPELFALAVEMLAGGPAAPADFAEAHARFQELLEDEKLLSALYPKARTKGDIDLKDLEALSIL
;
A
#
# COMPACT_ATOMS: atom_id res chain seq x y z
N MET A 1 22.00 -35.98 -24.07
CA MET A 1 20.97 -34.94 -23.80
C MET A 1 21.29 -34.30 -22.45
N LYS A 2 21.66 -33.01 -22.43
CA LYS A 2 21.83 -32.26 -21.17
C LYS A 2 20.45 -31.72 -20.74
N PRO A 3 20.07 -31.81 -19.46
CA PRO A 3 18.80 -31.26 -19.01
C PRO A 3 18.84 -29.73 -19.07
N ALA A 4 17.76 -29.13 -19.58
CA ALA A 4 17.59 -27.69 -19.62
C ALA A 4 17.56 -27.13 -18.19
N ALA A 5 18.54 -26.28 -17.86
CA ALA A 5 18.57 -25.57 -16.59
C ALA A 5 17.32 -24.67 -16.47
N LYS A 6 16.58 -24.86 -15.37
CA LYS A 6 15.38 -24.12 -15.00
C LYS A 6 15.69 -22.61 -14.98
N ARG A 7 15.03 -21.83 -15.85
CA ARG A 7 15.12 -20.35 -15.90
C ARG A 7 14.49 -19.64 -14.67
N GLY A 8 13.97 -20.38 -13.69
CA GLY A 8 13.29 -19.85 -12.50
C GLY A 8 14.20 -19.37 -11.37
N SER A 9 15.50 -19.68 -11.38
CA SER A 9 16.39 -19.40 -10.23
C SER A 9 17.09 -18.03 -10.25
N ARG A 10 17.17 -17.39 -11.42
CA ARG A 10 18.07 -16.23 -11.61
C ARG A 10 17.55 -14.93 -10.98
N TRP A 11 16.23 -14.78 -10.85
CA TRP A 11 15.64 -13.63 -10.17
C TRP A 11 15.75 -13.79 -8.64
N LEU A 12 15.48 -14.99 -8.12
CA LEU A 12 15.69 -15.32 -6.70
C LEU A 12 17.14 -15.06 -6.30
N GLU A 13 18.13 -15.51 -7.06
CA GLU A 13 19.55 -15.23 -6.79
C GLU A 13 19.87 -13.73 -6.67
N ARG A 14 19.18 -12.86 -7.41
CA ARG A 14 19.35 -11.39 -7.34
C ARG A 14 18.82 -10.79 -6.04
N TYR A 15 17.72 -11.34 -5.51
CA TYR A 15 17.06 -10.83 -4.30
C TYR A 15 17.35 -11.65 -3.04
N MET A 16 17.94 -12.83 -3.16
CA MET A 16 18.35 -13.72 -2.06
C MET A 16 19.19 -13.02 -0.98
N PRO A 17 20.17 -12.14 -1.32
CA PRO A 17 20.93 -11.40 -0.31
C PRO A 17 20.10 -10.41 0.50
N PHE A 18 18.92 -10.02 0.01
CA PHE A 18 17.96 -9.21 0.74
C PHE A 18 17.03 -10.08 1.58
N VAL A 19 16.48 -11.15 1.01
CA VAL A 19 15.55 -12.06 1.71
C VAL A 19 16.23 -12.78 2.88
N ALA A 20 17.52 -13.10 2.77
CA ALA A 20 18.28 -13.77 3.83
C ALA A 20 18.63 -12.86 5.03
N ARG A 21 18.36 -11.55 4.95
CA ARG A 21 18.59 -10.60 6.04
C ARG A 21 17.49 -10.69 7.09
N SER A 22 17.78 -10.24 8.31
CA SER A 22 16.72 -9.98 9.29
C SER A 22 15.81 -8.83 8.81
N PRO A 23 14.57 -8.75 9.32
CA PRO A 23 13.65 -7.66 8.96
C PRO A 23 14.25 -6.26 9.16
N GLU A 24 14.99 -6.04 10.25
CA GLU A 24 15.65 -4.76 10.54
C GLU A 24 16.73 -4.46 9.51
N MET A 25 17.55 -5.46 9.15
CA MET A 25 18.59 -5.31 8.13
C MET A 25 18.02 -5.10 6.72
N GLN A 26 16.80 -5.57 6.45
CA GLN A 26 16.07 -5.25 5.21
C GLN A 26 15.65 -3.79 5.17
N VAL A 27 15.08 -3.29 6.27
CA VAL A 27 14.71 -1.86 6.41
C VAL A 27 15.95 -0.96 6.35
N GLU A 28 17.02 -1.32 7.04
CA GLU A 28 18.29 -0.58 6.99
C GLU A 28 18.87 -0.54 5.58
N TRP A 29 18.83 -1.67 4.85
CA TRP A 29 19.29 -1.72 3.47
C TRP A 29 18.48 -0.80 2.57
N LEU A 30 17.14 -0.80 2.71
CA LEU A 30 16.25 0.10 1.98
C LEU A 30 16.56 1.56 2.28
N LEU A 31 16.75 1.91 3.55
CA LEU A 31 17.14 3.26 3.96
C LEU A 31 18.46 3.69 3.29
N GLN A 32 19.47 2.83 3.30
CA GLN A 32 20.76 3.12 2.65
C GLN A 32 20.62 3.27 1.13
N ALA A 33 19.81 2.41 0.48
CA ALA A 33 19.57 2.47 -0.96
C ALA A 33 18.87 3.79 -1.35
N LEU A 34 17.88 4.21 -0.57
CA LEU A 34 17.15 5.47 -0.72
C LEU A 34 18.05 6.68 -0.50
N GLN A 35 18.84 6.67 0.57
CA GLN A 35 19.75 7.77 0.90
C GLN A 35 20.81 7.99 -0.19
N ARG A 36 21.38 6.90 -0.71
CA ARG A 36 22.41 6.95 -1.74
C ARG A 36 21.85 7.18 -3.15
N ARG A 37 20.52 7.09 -3.33
CA ARG A 37 19.82 7.20 -4.61
C ARG A 37 20.42 6.28 -5.70
N VAL A 38 20.84 5.09 -5.28
CA VAL A 38 21.50 4.11 -6.16
C VAL A 38 20.51 3.33 -7.03
N LEU A 39 19.23 3.38 -6.67
CA LEU A 39 18.13 2.70 -7.36
C LEU A 39 17.01 3.71 -7.64
N ALA A 40 16.40 3.61 -8.81
CA ALA A 40 15.16 4.34 -9.11
C ALA A 40 13.97 3.73 -8.36
N SER A 41 12.87 4.47 -8.19
CA SER A 41 11.69 4.02 -7.42
C SER A 41 11.14 2.67 -7.91
N HIS A 42 11.09 2.43 -9.22
CA HIS A 42 10.64 1.17 -9.81
C HIS A 42 11.60 -0.02 -9.55
N GLU A 43 12.88 0.25 -9.28
CA GLU A 43 13.84 -0.77 -8.90
C GLU A 43 13.75 -1.11 -7.39
N ILE A 44 13.18 -0.19 -6.59
CA ILE A 44 12.95 -0.36 -5.15
C ILE A 44 11.65 -1.13 -4.89
N THR A 45 10.62 -0.95 -5.72
CA THR A 45 9.32 -1.65 -5.63
C THR A 45 9.41 -3.14 -5.27
N PRO A 46 10.22 -4.00 -5.94
CA PRO A 46 10.29 -5.42 -5.57
C PRO A 46 10.83 -5.67 -4.16
N TYR A 47 11.70 -4.81 -3.64
CA TYR A 47 12.23 -4.93 -2.28
C TYR A 47 11.19 -4.52 -1.23
N VAL A 48 10.36 -3.51 -1.52
CA VAL A 48 9.21 -3.15 -0.69
C VAL A 48 8.23 -4.32 -0.61
N ARG A 49 7.90 -4.93 -1.76
CA ARG A 49 7.03 -6.12 -1.79
C ARG A 49 7.61 -7.26 -0.95
N LEU A 50 8.89 -7.58 -1.14
CA LEU A 50 9.57 -8.65 -0.39
C LEU A 50 9.61 -8.40 1.12
N LEU A 51 9.76 -7.13 1.55
CA LEU A 51 9.70 -6.75 2.96
C LEU A 51 8.30 -7.05 3.56
N LEU A 52 7.24 -6.86 2.77
CA LEU A 52 5.85 -6.98 3.19
C LEU A 52 5.25 -8.39 2.99
N GLU A 53 6.00 -9.31 2.38
CA GLU A 53 5.52 -10.65 2.02
C GLU A 53 5.33 -11.56 3.25
N ASN A 54 6.14 -11.36 4.31
CA ASN A 54 6.08 -12.22 5.49
C ASN A 54 5.04 -11.71 6.51
N GLU A 55 3.91 -12.40 6.57
CA GLU A 55 2.76 -12.05 7.42
C GLU A 55 2.84 -12.67 8.83
N ALA A 56 3.94 -13.32 9.20
CA ALA A 56 4.10 -13.87 10.55
C ALA A 56 4.09 -12.73 11.58
N PRO A 57 3.24 -12.79 12.65
CA PRO A 57 3.06 -11.68 13.58
C PRO A 57 4.35 -11.14 14.21
N GLU A 58 5.29 -12.04 14.52
CA GLU A 58 6.61 -11.68 15.06
C GLU A 58 7.44 -10.86 14.06
N VAL A 59 7.42 -11.25 12.79
CA VAL A 59 8.15 -10.56 11.72
C VAL A 59 7.50 -9.21 11.43
N VAL A 60 6.17 -9.18 11.33
CA VAL A 60 5.37 -7.96 11.15
C VAL A 60 5.65 -6.95 12.27
N GLY A 61 5.70 -7.41 13.53
CA GLY A 61 6.03 -6.56 14.68
C GLY A 61 7.43 -5.96 14.58
N ARG A 62 8.42 -6.74 14.15
CA ARG A 62 9.80 -6.28 13.94
C ARG A 62 9.92 -5.27 12.80
N VAL A 63 9.26 -5.54 11.67
CA VAL A 63 9.20 -4.58 10.54
C VAL A 63 8.55 -3.27 10.98
N ARG A 64 7.44 -3.31 11.71
CA ARG A 64 6.77 -2.12 12.25
C ARG A 64 7.71 -1.28 13.12
N VAL A 65 8.44 -1.91 14.04
CA VAL A 65 9.41 -1.20 14.89
C VAL A 65 10.50 -0.55 14.04
N ALA A 66 11.11 -1.31 13.12
CA ALA A 66 12.17 -0.80 12.26
C ALA A 66 11.69 0.34 11.33
N LEU A 67 10.48 0.24 10.77
CA LEU A 67 9.89 1.32 9.97
C LEU A 67 9.60 2.57 10.81
N GLY A 68 9.27 2.41 12.09
CA GLY A 68 9.02 3.52 13.01
C GLY A 68 10.26 4.34 13.38
N GLU A 69 11.46 3.80 13.15
CA GLU A 69 12.73 4.50 13.34
C GLU A 69 13.18 5.29 12.10
N LEU A 70 12.47 5.13 10.97
CA LEU A 70 12.82 5.82 9.73
C LEU A 70 12.47 7.32 9.81
N PRO A 71 13.32 8.19 9.24
CA PRO A 71 12.97 9.61 9.09
C PRO A 71 11.85 9.79 8.06
N SER A 72 11.04 10.86 8.21
CA SER A 72 9.86 11.12 7.34
C SER A 72 10.17 11.04 5.86
N TRP A 73 11.28 11.65 5.42
CA TRP A 73 11.68 11.66 4.01
C TRP A 73 11.92 10.24 3.47
N ALA A 74 12.38 9.29 4.30
CA ALA A 74 12.60 7.91 3.88
C ALA A 74 11.28 7.15 3.74
N VAL A 75 10.34 7.41 4.66
CA VAL A 75 8.97 6.87 4.59
C VAL A 75 8.26 7.38 3.34
N GLU A 76 8.35 8.68 3.04
CA GLU A 76 7.80 9.26 1.81
C GLU A 76 8.33 8.55 0.56
N ARG A 77 9.63 8.27 0.51
CA ARG A 77 10.26 7.56 -0.61
C ARG A 77 9.87 6.09 -0.69
N LEU A 78 9.67 5.43 0.46
CA LEU A 78 9.13 4.07 0.50
C LEU A 78 7.70 4.02 -0.02
N VAL A 79 6.86 4.98 0.40
CA VAL A 79 5.49 5.11 -0.11
C VAL A 79 5.51 5.40 -1.61
N GLU A 80 6.36 6.30 -2.08
CA GLU A 80 6.55 6.58 -3.51
C GLU A 80 6.90 5.30 -4.30
N ALA A 81 7.82 4.48 -3.78
CA ALA A 81 8.30 3.25 -4.43
C ALA A 81 7.35 2.04 -4.30
N ALA A 82 6.53 1.98 -3.26
CA ALA A 82 5.53 0.94 -3.09
C ALA A 82 4.55 0.97 -4.27
N ASP A 83 4.09 -0.19 -4.75
CA ASP A 83 3.00 -0.18 -5.72
C ASP A 83 1.64 0.01 -5.03
N ILE A 84 0.59 0.12 -5.83
CA ILE A 84 -0.77 0.31 -5.31
C ILE A 84 -1.27 -0.87 -4.45
N TYR A 85 -0.75 -2.09 -4.66
CA TYR A 85 -1.18 -3.29 -3.95
C TYR A 85 -0.48 -3.45 -2.60
N ASP A 86 0.76 -2.99 -2.52
CA ASP A 86 1.64 -3.05 -1.35
C ASP A 86 1.39 -1.87 -0.41
N THR A 87 0.94 -0.73 -0.94
CA THR A 87 0.69 0.50 -0.17
C THR A 87 -0.25 0.31 1.02
N PRO A 88 -1.41 -0.39 0.89
CA PRO A 88 -2.26 -0.70 2.05
C PRO A 88 -1.53 -1.43 3.18
N LYS A 89 -0.70 -2.43 2.84
CA LYS A 89 0.08 -3.18 3.84
C LYS A 89 1.12 -2.29 4.48
N LEU A 90 1.83 -1.49 3.70
CA LEU A 90 2.82 -0.54 4.21
C LEU A 90 2.19 0.44 5.21
N PHE A 91 1.06 1.05 4.88
CA PHE A 91 0.36 1.99 5.76
C PHE A 91 -0.09 1.35 7.08
N ALA A 92 -0.47 0.06 7.07
CA ALA A 92 -0.81 -0.67 8.29
C ALA A 92 0.39 -0.95 9.22
N LEU A 93 1.62 -0.83 8.69
CA LEU A 93 2.86 -1.00 9.46
C LEU A 93 3.48 0.31 9.94
N LEU A 94 3.12 1.44 9.34
CA LEU A 94 3.64 2.73 9.79
C LEU A 94 3.02 3.13 11.13
N PRO A 95 3.80 3.69 12.08
CA PRO A 95 3.25 4.15 13.36
C PRO A 95 2.33 5.37 13.19
N GLY A 96 2.64 6.24 12.24
CA GLY A 96 1.85 7.41 11.87
C GLY A 96 2.08 7.75 10.39
N CYS A 97 1.27 8.65 9.85
CA CYS A 97 1.35 9.09 8.46
C CYS A 97 1.29 10.63 8.38
N SER A 98 1.93 11.23 7.39
CA SER A 98 1.77 12.65 7.06
C SER A 98 0.84 12.86 5.87
N ALA A 99 0.35 14.08 5.67
CA ALA A 99 -0.47 14.43 4.52
C ALA A 99 0.27 14.17 3.20
N GLU A 100 1.57 14.48 3.12
CA GLU A 100 2.40 14.22 1.94
C GLU A 100 2.48 12.73 1.61
N GLN A 101 2.63 11.88 2.63
CA GLN A 101 2.63 10.42 2.44
C GLN A 101 1.27 9.93 1.93
N MET A 102 0.17 10.47 2.46
CA MET A 102 -1.17 10.15 1.98
C MET A 102 -1.39 10.62 0.53
N VAL A 103 -0.92 11.82 0.17
CA VAL A 103 -0.96 12.32 -1.22
C VAL A 103 -0.23 11.38 -2.16
N LEU A 104 0.99 10.95 -1.80
CA LEU A 104 1.77 10.00 -2.58
C LEU A 104 1.08 8.64 -2.73
N ALA A 105 0.36 8.18 -1.70
CA ALA A 105 -0.41 6.96 -1.75
C ALA A 105 -1.64 7.10 -2.67
N LEU A 106 -2.45 8.14 -2.48
CA LEU A 106 -3.68 8.38 -3.23
C LEU A 106 -3.43 8.69 -4.71
N GLY A 107 -2.27 9.26 -5.04
CA GLY A 107 -1.84 9.52 -6.42
C GLY A 107 -1.42 8.27 -7.20
N LYS A 108 -1.46 7.07 -6.61
CA LYS A 108 -1.05 5.85 -7.30
C LYS A 108 -2.05 5.46 -8.39
N GLU A 109 -1.50 5.18 -9.57
CA GLU A 109 -2.26 4.68 -10.70
C GLU A 109 -2.41 3.16 -10.63
N VAL A 110 -3.60 2.69 -11.01
CA VAL A 110 -3.86 1.26 -11.14
C VAL A 110 -3.25 0.79 -12.47
N PRO A 111 -2.52 -0.34 -12.50
CA PRO A 111 -1.98 -0.86 -13.76
C PRO A 111 -3.06 -1.16 -14.80
N PRO A 112 -2.78 -0.97 -16.10
CA PRO A 112 -3.78 -1.09 -17.18
C PRO A 112 -4.26 -2.53 -17.42
N TYR A 113 -3.54 -3.53 -16.90
CA TYR A 113 -3.91 -4.95 -17.00
C TYR A 113 -4.83 -5.42 -15.87
N GLU A 114 -5.11 -4.55 -14.87
CA GLU A 114 -5.96 -4.90 -13.74
C GLU A 114 -7.41 -5.12 -14.21
N ARG A 115 -8.02 -6.21 -13.73
CA ARG A 115 -9.40 -6.57 -14.11
C ARG A 115 -10.42 -5.73 -13.34
N ASN A 116 -10.13 -5.45 -12.08
CA ASN A 116 -11.01 -4.71 -11.17
C ASN A 116 -10.32 -3.46 -10.62
N PRO A 117 -10.02 -2.44 -11.46
CA PRO A 117 -9.23 -1.30 -11.03
C PRO A 117 -9.94 -0.45 -9.96
N ARG A 118 -11.27 -0.44 -9.97
CA ARG A 118 -12.08 0.23 -8.96
C ARG A 118 -11.84 -0.35 -7.57
N LEU A 119 -11.92 -1.68 -7.44
CA LEU A 119 -11.72 -2.38 -6.16
C LEU A 119 -10.32 -2.13 -5.59
N VAL A 120 -9.29 -2.15 -6.44
CA VAL A 120 -7.91 -1.87 -6.03
C VAL A 120 -7.78 -0.45 -5.47
N ARG A 121 -8.41 0.52 -6.14
CA ARG A 121 -8.39 1.91 -5.69
C ARG A 121 -9.21 2.11 -4.40
N ASP A 122 -10.39 1.51 -4.31
CA ASP A 122 -11.23 1.61 -3.10
C ASP A 122 -10.51 1.01 -1.89
N ARG A 123 -9.80 -0.13 -2.08
CA ARG A 123 -8.95 -0.74 -1.05
C ARG A 123 -7.84 0.20 -0.59
N LEU A 124 -7.18 0.87 -1.53
CA LEU A 124 -6.18 1.87 -1.20
C LEU A 124 -6.79 3.04 -0.41
N PHE A 125 -7.91 3.59 -0.89
CA PHE A 125 -8.57 4.73 -0.25
C PHE A 125 -9.01 4.40 1.17
N TYR A 126 -9.61 3.23 1.38
CA TYR A 126 -9.93 2.73 2.72
C TYR A 126 -8.72 2.58 3.62
N ALA A 127 -7.62 2.03 3.09
CA ALA A 127 -6.40 1.82 3.87
C ALA A 127 -5.78 3.15 4.29
N VAL A 128 -5.87 4.19 3.47
CA VAL A 128 -5.37 5.54 3.81
C VAL A 128 -6.35 6.25 4.75
N TYR A 129 -7.65 6.25 4.44
CA TYR A 129 -8.71 6.89 5.23
C TYR A 129 -8.77 6.35 6.65
N SER A 130 -8.69 5.02 6.82
CA SER A 130 -8.75 4.36 8.13
C SER A 130 -7.56 4.69 9.04
N ARG A 131 -6.48 5.27 8.50
CA ARG A 131 -5.31 5.67 9.29
C ARG A 131 -5.53 6.99 10.01
N ASP A 132 -6.05 7.97 9.28
CA ASP A 132 -6.39 9.29 9.81
C ASP A 132 -7.37 9.99 8.86
N PRO A 133 -8.68 10.02 9.18
CA PRO A 133 -9.69 10.67 8.34
C PRO A 133 -9.49 12.18 8.14
N GLU A 134 -8.90 12.88 9.13
CA GLU A 134 -8.68 14.33 9.04
C GLU A 134 -7.53 14.63 8.09
N LEU A 135 -6.41 13.90 8.22
CA LEU A 135 -5.29 14.01 7.28
C LEU A 135 -5.67 13.52 5.87
N PHE A 136 -6.57 12.54 5.75
CA PHE A 136 -7.08 12.10 4.46
C PHE A 136 -7.78 13.24 3.72
N ALA A 137 -8.66 13.98 4.39
CA ALA A 137 -9.35 15.12 3.79
C ALA A 137 -8.36 16.18 3.27
N LEU A 138 -7.36 16.52 4.09
CA LEU A 138 -6.29 17.44 3.69
C LEU A 138 -5.49 16.91 2.48
N ALA A 139 -5.14 15.63 2.47
CA ALA A 139 -4.40 15.00 1.38
C ALA A 139 -5.20 15.00 0.07
N VAL A 140 -6.51 14.79 0.12
CA VAL A 140 -7.39 14.88 -1.04
C VAL A 140 -7.40 16.30 -1.62
N GLU A 141 -7.52 17.33 -0.79
CA GLU A 141 -7.47 18.73 -1.22
C GLU A 141 -6.12 19.07 -1.87
N MET A 142 -5.02 18.65 -1.24
CA MET A 142 -3.67 18.83 -1.77
C MET A 142 -3.48 18.15 -3.12
N LEU A 143 -3.98 16.92 -3.27
CA LEU A 143 -3.86 16.16 -4.52
C LEU A 143 -4.73 16.79 -5.62
N ALA A 144 -5.97 17.13 -5.33
CA ALA A 144 -6.90 17.74 -6.30
C ALA A 144 -6.42 19.11 -6.81
N GLY A 145 -5.77 19.90 -5.96
CA GLY A 145 -5.15 21.18 -6.35
C GLY A 145 -3.78 21.04 -7.02
N GLY A 146 -3.19 19.84 -7.03
CA GLY A 146 -1.85 19.57 -7.52
C GLY A 146 -1.80 19.10 -8.99
N PRO A 147 -0.64 19.23 -9.66
CA PRO A 147 -0.46 18.75 -11.03
C PRO A 147 -0.34 17.21 -11.13
N ALA A 148 -0.25 16.51 -9.99
CA ALA A 148 -0.02 15.06 -9.91
C ALA A 148 -1.30 14.25 -9.69
N ALA A 149 -2.48 14.87 -9.74
CA ALA A 149 -3.75 14.17 -9.62
C ALA A 149 -3.95 13.19 -10.80
N PRO A 150 -4.28 11.92 -10.54
CA PRO A 150 -4.77 11.02 -11.58
C PRO A 150 -5.98 11.62 -12.31
N ALA A 151 -6.10 11.37 -13.61
CA ALA A 151 -7.17 11.94 -14.44
C ALA A 151 -8.58 11.60 -13.94
N ASP A 152 -8.74 10.43 -13.33
CA ASP A 152 -10.00 9.92 -12.77
C ASP A 152 -10.13 10.11 -11.25
N PHE A 153 -9.23 10.89 -10.63
CA PHE A 153 -9.18 11.04 -9.18
C PHE A 153 -10.46 11.62 -8.58
N ALA A 154 -11.04 12.67 -9.19
CA ALA A 154 -12.24 13.31 -8.69
C ALA A 154 -13.44 12.35 -8.69
N GLU A 155 -13.61 11.56 -9.75
CA GLU A 155 -14.66 10.53 -9.84
C GLU A 155 -14.43 9.42 -8.81
N ALA A 156 -13.17 8.95 -8.67
CA ALA A 156 -12.83 7.92 -7.69
C ALA A 156 -13.07 8.39 -6.24
N HIS A 157 -12.75 9.64 -5.93
CA HIS A 157 -12.99 10.21 -4.61
C HIS A 157 -14.49 10.38 -4.31
N ALA A 158 -15.28 10.91 -5.26
CA ALA A 158 -16.72 11.03 -5.09
C ALA A 158 -17.39 9.66 -4.82
N ARG A 159 -17.01 8.63 -5.60
CA ARG A 159 -17.49 7.26 -5.37
C ARG A 159 -17.10 6.74 -3.98
N PHE A 160 -15.88 6.99 -3.54
CA PHE A 160 -15.44 6.56 -2.22
C PHE A 160 -16.25 7.25 -1.10
N GLN A 161 -16.64 8.51 -1.27
CA GLN A 161 -17.52 9.21 -0.33
C GLN A 161 -18.91 8.57 -0.26
N GLU A 162 -19.53 8.24 -1.40
CA GLU A 162 -20.79 7.50 -1.46
C GLU A 162 -20.70 6.18 -0.70
N LEU A 163 -19.58 5.47 -0.88
CA LEU A 163 -19.33 4.20 -0.22
C LEU A 163 -19.25 4.34 1.31
N LEU A 164 -18.62 5.39 1.83
CA LEU A 164 -18.59 5.70 3.26
C LEU A 164 -19.96 6.09 3.81
N GLU A 165 -20.78 6.81 3.03
CA GLU A 165 -22.15 7.17 3.39
C GLU A 165 -23.06 5.93 3.48
N ASP A 166 -22.95 5.02 2.51
CA ASP A 166 -23.66 3.73 2.51
C ASP A 166 -23.27 2.89 3.73
N GLU A 167 -21.98 2.82 4.07
CA GLU A 167 -21.52 2.10 5.27
C GLU A 167 -22.10 2.70 6.55
N LYS A 168 -22.16 4.04 6.64
CA LYS A 168 -22.76 4.74 7.78
C LYS A 168 -24.26 4.46 7.88
N LEU A 169 -24.98 4.46 6.75
CA LEU A 169 -26.40 4.14 6.70
C LEU A 169 -26.66 2.69 7.13
N LEU A 170 -25.91 1.73 6.59
CA LEU A 170 -26.03 0.32 6.93
C LEU A 170 -25.74 0.06 8.40
N SER A 171 -24.71 0.71 8.96
CA SER A 171 -24.38 0.60 10.38
C SER A 171 -25.48 1.18 11.28
N ALA A 172 -26.17 2.23 10.83
CA ALA A 172 -27.32 2.80 11.55
C ALA A 172 -28.57 1.90 11.48
N LEU A 173 -28.81 1.25 10.33
CA LEU A 173 -29.95 0.34 10.13
C LEU A 173 -29.76 -1.02 10.82
N TYR A 174 -28.52 -1.51 10.89
CA TYR A 174 -28.17 -2.81 11.45
C TYR A 174 -27.03 -2.72 12.48
N PRO A 175 -27.26 -2.12 13.66
CA PRO A 175 -26.21 -1.87 14.65
C PRO A 175 -25.58 -3.14 15.27
N LYS A 176 -26.19 -4.31 15.07
CA LYS A 176 -25.65 -5.63 15.47
C LYS A 176 -24.94 -6.38 14.35
N ALA A 177 -25.03 -5.90 13.11
CA ALA A 177 -24.15 -6.40 12.06
C ALA A 177 -22.73 -5.93 12.40
N ARG A 178 -21.77 -6.85 12.40
CA ARG A 178 -20.36 -6.52 12.73
C ARG A 178 -19.92 -5.36 11.84
N THR A 179 -19.46 -4.28 12.46
CA THR A 179 -18.68 -3.23 11.78
C THR A 179 -17.55 -3.90 11.01
N LYS A 180 -17.40 -3.52 9.73
CA LYS A 180 -16.59 -4.14 8.68
C LYS A 180 -15.06 -4.09 8.93
N GLY A 181 -14.59 -4.48 10.11
CA GLY A 181 -13.19 -4.84 10.36
C GLY A 181 -12.84 -6.26 9.93
N ASP A 182 -13.86 -7.08 9.65
CA ASP A 182 -13.78 -8.51 9.30
C ASP A 182 -14.44 -8.80 7.93
N ILE A 183 -14.34 -7.92 6.92
CA ILE A 183 -14.71 -8.34 5.56
C ILE A 183 -13.60 -9.22 5.01
N ASP A 184 -13.87 -10.52 4.93
CA ASP A 184 -13.08 -11.48 4.16
C ASP A 184 -13.24 -11.16 2.66
N LEU A 185 -12.17 -11.35 1.88
CA LEU A 185 -12.04 -10.98 0.46
C LEU A 185 -13.24 -11.40 -0.43
N LYS A 186 -13.96 -12.43 -0.01
CA LYS A 186 -15.10 -13.02 -0.73
C LYS A 186 -16.34 -12.12 -0.75
N ASP A 187 -16.55 -11.28 0.27
CA ASP A 187 -17.77 -10.47 0.35
C ASP A 187 -17.70 -9.24 -0.57
N LEU A 188 -16.50 -8.74 -0.88
CA LEU A 188 -16.31 -7.67 -1.86
C LEU A 188 -16.42 -8.16 -3.30
N GLU A 189 -15.94 -9.37 -3.59
CA GLU A 189 -16.12 -10.00 -4.91
C GLU A 189 -17.61 -10.28 -5.19
N ALA A 190 -18.39 -10.67 -4.19
CA ALA A 190 -19.82 -10.93 -4.33
C ALA A 190 -20.64 -9.68 -4.69
N LEU A 191 -20.22 -8.48 -4.26
CA LEU A 191 -20.87 -7.21 -4.58
C LEU A 191 -20.50 -6.67 -5.97
N SER A 192 -19.44 -7.19 -6.60
CA SER A 192 -19.04 -6.81 -7.96
C SER A 192 -19.75 -7.59 -9.07
N ILE A 193 -20.61 -8.56 -8.70
CA ILE A 193 -21.33 -9.46 -9.62
C ILE A 193 -22.80 -9.02 -9.82
N LEU A 194 -23.25 -7.93 -9.17
CA LEU A 194 -24.56 -7.30 -9.39
C LEU A 194 -24.41 -6.00 -10.19
#